data_AF-A0A3B8HH10-F1
#
_entry.id   AF-A0A3B8HH10-F1
#
_cell.length_a   1.000
_cell.length_b   1.000
_cell.length_c   1.000
_cell.angle_alpha   90.00
_cell.angle_beta   90.00
_cell.angle_gamma   90.00
#
_symmetry.space_group_name_H-M   'P 1'
#
loop_
_entity.id
_entity.type
_entity.pdbx_description
1 polymer ?
#
loop_
_entity_poly.entity_id
_entity_poly.type
_entity_poly.pdbx_seq_one_letter_code
_entity_poly.pdbx_strand_id
1 'polypeptide(L)'
;LTHLRKLHLIDAQLRCQPTILEPTVRQAIAAGSFEALAKAVRQILPFESVSRANSPSACLRHVRELRIAFHSQDAQLFNRCYAWIHDHCPDGETSPEPVVDICNHPFDEEWFSRLPIEWQIFSLDCIFSSATWHLTDDQMALSYGLKTEFQQLLPDRARAKFDFDLTLRCLAGGELAEARRLLATSPARADFLGLSGLLAFQEGGYDQAAANLAKDLRELRHRARKRNACFQTLPGVAYALAVLLGSQRPDMIKLRQFLQQAISQDGMPPALKTVYQTLHAVVLAQQGEVEQARNELAATEDETASPWTRFFHTVGTFWVEAELDAETITALSSIFMAARDARQHWLALECAELLCRAEQETPLRRNYIQQMQRDLGLVPFTARIPVEEPWRRRLRALTSTAEG
;
A
#
# COMPACT_ATOMS: atom_id res chain seq x y z
N LEU A 1 -26.63 -17.01 -23.57
CA LEU A 1 -25.48 -17.54 -22.81
C LEU A 1 -24.31 -17.97 -23.71
N THR A 2 -24.51 -18.88 -24.67
CA THR A 2 -23.42 -19.35 -25.56
C THR A 2 -22.74 -18.23 -26.33
N HIS A 3 -23.50 -17.23 -26.81
CA HIS A 3 -22.93 -16.07 -27.49
C HIS A 3 -22.11 -15.17 -26.55
N LEU A 4 -22.62 -14.89 -25.34
CA LEU A 4 -21.91 -14.09 -24.33
C LEU A 4 -20.58 -14.75 -23.89
N ARG A 5 -20.56 -16.08 -23.75
CA ARG A 5 -19.33 -16.84 -23.51
C ARG A 5 -18.34 -16.76 -24.67
N LYS A 6 -18.82 -16.83 -25.92
CA LYS A 6 -17.98 -16.67 -27.12
C LYS A 6 -17.36 -15.28 -27.21
N LEU A 7 -18.04 -14.26 -26.69
CA LEU A 7 -17.53 -12.89 -26.60
C LEU A 7 -16.67 -12.66 -25.34
N HIS A 8 -16.40 -13.71 -24.55
CA HIS A 8 -15.69 -13.64 -23.27
C HIS A 8 -16.31 -12.69 -22.24
N LEU A 9 -17.58 -12.30 -22.39
CA LEU A 9 -18.28 -11.39 -21.47
C LEU A 9 -18.68 -12.06 -20.15
N ILE A 10 -18.86 -13.39 -20.18
CA ILE A 10 -19.12 -14.20 -19.00
C ILE A 10 -18.22 -15.43 -18.99
N ASP A 11 -17.85 -15.90 -17.80
CA ASP A 11 -17.02 -17.08 -17.63
C ASP A 11 -17.83 -18.40 -17.66
N ALA A 12 -17.15 -19.52 -17.40
CA ALA A 12 -17.78 -20.84 -17.34
C ALA A 12 -18.84 -20.93 -16.22
N GLN A 13 -18.65 -20.18 -15.13
CA GLN A 13 -19.54 -20.08 -13.97
C GLN A 13 -20.65 -19.01 -14.15
N LEU A 14 -20.78 -18.43 -15.35
CA LEU A 14 -21.74 -17.37 -15.67
C LEU A 14 -21.49 -16.05 -14.91
N ARG A 15 -20.28 -15.82 -14.40
CA ARG A 15 -19.87 -14.55 -13.81
C ARG A 15 -19.50 -13.58 -14.92
N CYS A 16 -19.91 -12.32 -14.79
CA CYS A 16 -19.48 -11.26 -15.70
C CYS A 16 -17.98 -11.03 -15.57
N GLN A 17 -17.31 -10.69 -16.67
CA GLN A 17 -15.96 -10.13 -16.58
C GLN A 17 -15.99 -8.86 -15.71
N PRO A 18 -14.94 -8.60 -14.91
CA PRO A 18 -14.86 -7.41 -14.06
C PRO A 18 -15.13 -6.12 -14.85
N THR A 19 -14.56 -6.01 -16.05
CA THR A 19 -14.66 -4.81 -16.91
C THR A 19 -16.07 -4.48 -17.40
N ILE A 20 -17.03 -5.40 -17.33
CA ILE A 20 -18.41 -5.16 -17.77
C ILE A 20 -19.43 -5.28 -16.64
N LEU A 21 -19.02 -5.80 -15.47
CA LEU A 21 -19.93 -6.04 -14.36
C LEU A 21 -20.59 -4.74 -13.90
N GLU A 22 -19.79 -3.77 -13.46
CA GLU A 22 -20.33 -2.50 -12.96
C GLU A 22 -20.99 -1.65 -14.05
N PRO A 23 -20.47 -1.56 -15.29
CA PRO A 23 -21.21 -0.93 -16.39
C PRO A 23 -22.61 -1.52 -16.60
N THR A 24 -22.76 -2.85 -16.51
CA THR A 24 -24.06 -3.52 -16.64
C THR A 24 -24.98 -3.19 -15.46
N VAL A 25 -24.44 -3.15 -14.23
CA VAL A 25 -25.20 -2.77 -13.04
C VAL A 25 -25.67 -1.31 -13.14
N ARG A 26 -24.80 -0.39 -13.53
CA ARG A 26 -25.12 1.03 -13.73
C ARG A 26 -26.19 1.23 -14.81
N GLN A 27 -26.15 0.46 -15.89
CA GLN A 27 -27.22 0.44 -16.90
C GLN A 27 -28.56 -0.06 -16.33
N ALA A 28 -28.55 -1.11 -15.51
CA ALA A 28 -29.76 -1.62 -14.87
C ALA A 28 -30.40 -0.60 -13.92
N ILE A 29 -29.57 0.18 -13.20
CA ILE A 29 -30.00 1.30 -12.35
C ILE A 29 -30.63 2.40 -13.21
N ALA A 30 -29.95 2.82 -14.29
CA ALA A 30 -30.47 3.84 -15.22
C ALA A 30 -31.81 3.41 -15.86
N ALA A 31 -32.00 2.10 -16.07
CA ALA A 31 -33.25 1.52 -16.58
C ALA A 31 -34.33 1.29 -15.51
N GLY A 32 -34.08 1.59 -14.22
CA GLY A 32 -35.04 1.39 -13.12
C GLY A 32 -35.35 -0.08 -12.82
N SER A 33 -34.45 -0.99 -13.21
CA SER A 33 -34.64 -2.45 -13.09
C SER A 33 -33.82 -3.08 -11.96
N PHE A 34 -32.91 -2.33 -11.35
CA PHE A 34 -31.94 -2.82 -10.38
C PHE A 34 -32.60 -3.46 -9.15
N GLU A 35 -33.60 -2.81 -8.55
CA GLU A 35 -34.28 -3.28 -7.35
C GLU A 35 -35.03 -4.60 -7.60
N ALA A 36 -35.65 -4.73 -8.77
CA ALA A 36 -36.33 -5.96 -9.17
C ALA A 36 -35.34 -7.12 -9.35
N LEU A 37 -34.18 -6.84 -9.97
CA LEU A 37 -33.10 -7.82 -10.12
C LEU A 37 -32.50 -8.22 -8.78
N ALA A 38 -32.18 -7.25 -7.91
CA ALA A 38 -31.66 -7.51 -6.57
C ALA A 38 -32.63 -8.37 -5.73
N LYS A 39 -33.94 -8.09 -5.82
CA LYS A 39 -34.98 -8.90 -5.18
C LYS A 39 -35.01 -10.33 -5.71
N ALA A 40 -34.97 -10.51 -7.03
CA ALA A 40 -34.95 -11.84 -7.64
C ALA A 40 -33.71 -12.64 -7.22
N VAL A 41 -32.54 -11.99 -7.18
CA VAL A 41 -31.29 -12.61 -6.71
C VAL A 41 -31.41 -13.06 -5.25
N ARG A 42 -31.96 -12.23 -4.36
CA ARG A 42 -32.18 -12.58 -2.94
C ARG A 42 -33.21 -13.69 -2.74
N GLN A 43 -34.19 -13.84 -3.65
CA GLN A 43 -35.15 -14.95 -3.61
C GLN A 43 -34.49 -16.29 -3.99
N ILE A 44 -33.62 -16.29 -4.99
CA ILE A 44 -32.92 -17.49 -5.46
C ILE A 44 -31.75 -17.86 -4.53
N LEU A 45 -31.04 -16.85 -4.01
CA LEU A 45 -29.87 -16.98 -3.15
C LEU A 45 -30.02 -16.12 -1.88
N PRO A 46 -30.79 -16.56 -0.87
CA PRO A 46 -31.06 -15.80 0.35
C PRO A 46 -29.79 -15.39 1.12
N PHE A 47 -29.82 -14.19 1.70
CA PHE A 47 -28.74 -13.67 2.57
C PHE A 47 -28.80 -14.24 3.99
N GLU A 48 -30.01 -14.29 4.58
CA GLU A 48 -30.23 -14.65 6.00
C GLU A 48 -29.90 -16.10 6.37
N SER A 49 -29.61 -16.97 5.39
CA SER A 49 -29.34 -18.39 5.65
C SER A 49 -27.92 -18.68 6.17
N VAL A 50 -27.09 -17.66 6.43
CA VAL A 50 -25.67 -17.82 6.78
C VAL A 50 -25.44 -17.45 8.25
N SER A 51 -26.12 -18.16 9.15
CA SER A 51 -25.75 -18.16 10.58
C SER A 51 -24.57 -19.09 10.88
N ARG A 52 -24.05 -19.82 9.87
CA ARG A 52 -22.93 -20.75 10.04
C ARG A 52 -21.98 -20.77 8.83
N ALA A 53 -20.70 -20.83 9.19
CA ALA A 53 -19.51 -21.25 8.46
C ALA A 53 -18.78 -20.21 7.60
N ASN A 54 -17.53 -19.98 8.01
CA ASN A 54 -16.36 -19.50 7.26
C ASN A 54 -16.16 -20.33 5.98
N SER A 55 -17.08 -20.19 5.02
CA SER A 55 -16.97 -20.81 3.71
C SER A 55 -16.72 -19.71 2.68
N PRO A 56 -15.95 -19.97 1.60
CA PRO A 56 -15.77 -19.00 0.52
C PRO A 56 -17.11 -18.52 -0.08
N SER A 57 -18.15 -19.36 0.03
CA SER A 57 -19.52 -19.01 -0.38
C SER A 57 -20.16 -17.91 0.48
N ALA A 58 -19.75 -17.76 1.74
CA ALA A 58 -20.22 -16.72 2.64
C ALA A 58 -19.60 -15.36 2.31
N CYS A 59 -18.29 -15.31 2.01
CA CYS A 59 -17.62 -14.09 1.59
C CYS A 59 -18.22 -13.51 0.31
N LEU A 60 -18.39 -14.34 -0.73
CA LEU A 60 -18.99 -13.91 -1.98
C LEU A 60 -20.45 -13.43 -1.81
N ARG A 61 -21.21 -13.99 -0.86
CA ARG A 61 -22.56 -13.51 -0.54
C ARG A 61 -22.53 -12.14 0.14
N HIS A 62 -21.61 -11.90 1.07
CA HIS A 62 -21.48 -10.59 1.71
C HIS A 62 -20.99 -9.54 0.72
N VAL A 63 -20.07 -9.88 -0.18
CA VAL A 63 -19.63 -8.99 -1.28
C VAL A 63 -20.81 -8.63 -2.19
N ARG A 64 -21.67 -9.60 -2.52
CA ARG A 64 -22.90 -9.34 -3.28
C ARG A 64 -23.84 -8.39 -2.54
N GLU A 65 -24.12 -8.63 -1.27
CA GLU A 65 -25.00 -7.76 -0.48
C GLU A 65 -24.41 -6.37 -0.26
N LEU A 66 -23.11 -6.27 -0.07
CA LEU A 66 -22.39 -5.00 -0.01
C LEU A 66 -22.58 -4.20 -1.30
N ARG A 67 -22.43 -4.86 -2.47
CA ARG A 67 -22.68 -4.23 -3.77
C ARG A 67 -24.12 -3.77 -3.94
N ILE A 68 -25.09 -4.59 -3.53
CA ILE A 68 -26.51 -4.19 -3.54
C ILE A 68 -26.73 -2.97 -2.63
N ALA A 69 -26.17 -3.01 -1.42
CA ALA A 69 -26.28 -1.93 -0.46
C ALA A 69 -25.64 -0.63 -0.95
N PHE A 70 -24.48 -0.72 -1.62
CA PHE A 70 -23.79 0.43 -2.21
C PHE A 70 -24.68 1.12 -3.26
N HIS A 71 -25.17 0.36 -4.24
CA HIS A 71 -25.98 0.91 -5.34
C HIS A 71 -27.37 1.36 -4.87
N SER A 72 -27.94 0.73 -3.84
CA SER A 72 -29.19 1.17 -3.20
C SER A 72 -28.99 2.24 -2.12
N GLN A 73 -27.74 2.67 -1.86
CA GLN A 73 -27.36 3.62 -0.80
C GLN A 73 -27.87 3.24 0.60
N ASP A 74 -27.98 1.93 0.88
CA ASP A 74 -28.33 1.39 2.20
C ASP A 74 -27.08 1.34 3.08
N ALA A 75 -26.81 2.46 3.76
CA ALA A 75 -25.64 2.60 4.63
C ALA A 75 -25.60 1.56 5.77
N GLN A 76 -26.75 1.12 6.28
CA GLN A 76 -26.80 0.15 7.39
C GLN A 76 -26.40 -1.25 6.92
N LEU A 77 -26.93 -1.70 5.78
CA LEU A 77 -26.51 -2.98 5.20
C LEU A 77 -25.06 -2.92 4.73
N PHE A 78 -24.66 -1.80 4.09
CA PHE A 78 -23.29 -1.60 3.63
C PHE A 78 -22.29 -1.76 4.78
N ASN A 79 -22.46 -1.00 5.88
CA ASN A 79 -21.54 -1.04 7.01
C ASN A 79 -21.46 -2.43 7.66
N ARG A 80 -22.59 -3.13 7.77
CA ARG A 80 -22.62 -4.50 8.32
C ARG A 80 -21.87 -5.48 7.42
N CYS A 81 -22.10 -5.44 6.11
CA CYS A 81 -21.41 -6.33 5.18
C CYS A 81 -19.92 -6.00 5.09
N TYR A 82 -19.56 -4.71 5.07
CA TYR A 82 -18.17 -4.27 4.99
C TYR A 82 -17.37 -4.73 6.21
N ALA A 83 -17.88 -4.48 7.42
CA ALA A 83 -17.23 -4.96 8.65
C ALA A 83 -17.11 -6.49 8.67
N TRP A 84 -18.19 -7.21 8.30
CA TRP A 84 -18.15 -8.67 8.30
C TRP A 84 -17.09 -9.23 7.35
N ILE A 85 -16.96 -8.64 6.15
CA ILE A 85 -15.95 -9.03 5.16
C ILE A 85 -14.55 -8.86 5.75
N HIS A 86 -14.23 -7.68 6.31
CA HIS A 86 -12.90 -7.41 6.89
C HIS A 86 -12.59 -8.27 8.12
N ASP A 87 -13.60 -8.68 8.89
CA ASP A 87 -13.41 -9.49 10.08
C ASP A 87 -13.29 -11.01 9.79
N HIS A 88 -13.85 -11.50 8.68
CA HIS A 88 -14.04 -12.94 8.45
C HIS A 88 -13.53 -13.46 7.10
N CYS A 89 -13.32 -12.60 6.11
CA CYS A 89 -12.87 -13.04 4.79
C CYS A 89 -11.35 -12.98 4.68
N PRO A 90 -10.69 -14.03 4.16
CA PRO A 90 -9.28 -13.95 3.83
C PRO A 90 -9.01 -12.88 2.77
N ASP A 91 -7.89 -12.17 2.88
CA ASP A 91 -7.49 -11.07 1.98
C ASP A 91 -7.52 -11.47 0.49
N GLY A 92 -7.18 -12.72 0.17
CA GLY A 92 -7.19 -13.24 -1.21
C GLY A 92 -8.59 -13.52 -1.79
N GLU A 93 -9.62 -13.74 -0.97
CA GLU A 93 -10.98 -14.04 -1.45
C GLU A 93 -11.77 -12.80 -1.86
N THR A 94 -11.32 -11.62 -1.40
CA THR A 94 -11.99 -10.34 -1.64
C THR A 94 -11.04 -9.31 -2.26
N SER A 95 -10.04 -9.79 -3.00
CA SER A 95 -9.12 -8.96 -3.79
C SER A 95 -9.56 -8.92 -5.27
N PRO A 96 -9.62 -7.72 -5.90
CA PRO A 96 -9.46 -6.41 -5.29
C PRO A 96 -10.59 -6.11 -4.30
N GLU A 97 -10.31 -5.23 -3.35
CA GLU A 97 -11.25 -4.82 -2.31
C GLU A 97 -12.64 -4.49 -2.94
N PRO A 98 -13.77 -4.96 -2.34
CA PRO A 98 -15.08 -4.87 -2.98
C PRO A 98 -15.53 -3.47 -3.42
N VAL A 99 -15.19 -2.42 -2.67
CA VAL A 99 -15.52 -1.04 -3.03
C VAL A 99 -14.67 -0.57 -4.22
N VAL A 100 -13.41 -0.98 -4.30
CA VAL A 100 -12.55 -0.76 -5.47
C VAL A 100 -13.08 -1.50 -6.69
N ASP A 101 -13.60 -2.72 -6.55
CA ASP A 101 -14.26 -3.45 -7.64
C ASP A 101 -15.49 -2.67 -8.15
N ILE A 102 -16.32 -2.16 -7.24
CA ILE A 102 -17.53 -1.39 -7.58
C ILE A 102 -17.20 -0.05 -8.27
N CYS A 103 -16.17 0.65 -7.78
CA CYS A 103 -15.91 2.04 -8.16
C CYS A 103 -14.85 2.21 -9.24
N ASN A 104 -13.95 1.24 -9.42
CA ASN A 104 -12.72 1.41 -10.20
C ASN A 104 -12.53 0.34 -11.30
N HIS A 105 -13.54 -0.49 -11.60
CA HIS A 105 -13.49 -1.52 -12.65
C HIS A 105 -14.67 -1.44 -13.66
N PRO A 106 -14.65 -0.51 -14.63
CA PRO A 106 -13.76 0.65 -14.70
C PRO A 106 -14.29 1.84 -13.88
N PHE A 107 -13.38 2.77 -13.59
CA PHE A 107 -13.77 4.08 -13.06
C PHE A 107 -14.62 4.84 -14.09
N ASP A 108 -15.77 5.34 -13.65
CA ASP A 108 -16.68 6.16 -14.46
C ASP A 108 -16.93 7.45 -13.69
N GLU A 109 -16.29 8.51 -14.17
CA GLU A 109 -16.32 9.80 -13.50
C GLU A 109 -17.74 10.39 -13.42
N GLU A 110 -18.51 10.29 -14.50
CA GLU A 110 -19.85 10.89 -14.59
C GLU A 110 -20.83 10.20 -13.62
N TRP A 111 -20.73 8.88 -13.52
CA TRP A 111 -21.49 8.13 -12.52
C TRP A 111 -20.98 8.42 -11.10
N PHE A 112 -19.66 8.41 -10.90
CA PHE A 112 -19.06 8.58 -9.57
C PHE A 112 -19.38 9.94 -8.95
N SER A 113 -19.38 11.01 -9.77
CA SER A 113 -19.69 12.37 -9.32
C SER A 113 -21.13 12.56 -8.85
N ARG A 114 -22.03 11.62 -9.17
CA ARG A 114 -23.45 11.63 -8.74
C ARG A 114 -23.67 10.95 -7.39
N LEU A 115 -22.67 10.23 -6.87
CA LEU A 115 -22.76 9.62 -5.54
C LEU A 115 -22.78 10.72 -4.46
N PRO A 116 -23.38 10.47 -3.28
CA PRO A 116 -23.25 11.43 -2.18
C PRO A 116 -21.77 11.57 -1.77
N ILE A 117 -21.37 12.79 -1.40
CA ILE A 117 -19.94 13.13 -1.19
C ILE A 117 -19.21 12.22 -0.20
N GLU A 118 -19.89 11.76 0.85
CA GLU A 118 -19.34 10.81 1.83
C GLU A 118 -18.93 9.47 1.18
N TRP A 119 -19.73 8.97 0.24
CA TRP A 119 -19.41 7.76 -0.51
C TRP A 119 -18.26 7.98 -1.48
N GLN A 120 -18.20 9.16 -2.12
CA GLN A 120 -17.07 9.49 -2.99
C GLN A 120 -15.75 9.53 -2.21
N ILE A 121 -15.73 10.20 -1.04
CA ILE A 121 -14.54 10.29 -0.18
C ILE A 121 -14.10 8.89 0.27
N PHE A 122 -15.04 8.09 0.77
CA PHE A 122 -14.75 6.74 1.25
C PHE A 122 -14.25 5.83 0.12
N SER A 123 -14.89 5.85 -1.04
CA SER A 123 -14.46 5.04 -2.19
C SER A 123 -13.07 5.45 -2.72
N LEU A 124 -12.76 6.75 -2.76
CA LEU A 124 -11.43 7.23 -3.14
C LEU A 124 -10.36 6.77 -2.14
N ASP A 125 -10.64 6.79 -0.84
CA ASP A 125 -9.74 6.26 0.19
C ASP A 125 -9.43 4.77 -0.03
N CYS A 126 -10.46 3.96 -0.29
CA CYS A 126 -10.29 2.54 -0.64
C CYS A 126 -9.44 2.36 -1.91
N ILE A 127 -9.72 3.14 -2.96
CA ILE A 127 -8.99 3.09 -4.24
C ILE A 127 -7.52 3.47 -4.04
N PHE A 128 -7.23 4.58 -3.35
CA PHE A 128 -5.86 5.04 -3.12
C PHE A 128 -5.06 4.07 -2.26
N SER A 129 -5.69 3.49 -1.23
CA SER A 129 -5.08 2.45 -0.41
C SER A 129 -4.77 1.20 -1.23
N SER A 130 -5.72 0.73 -2.05
CA SER A 130 -5.53 -0.42 -2.94
C SER A 130 -4.43 -0.16 -3.97
N ALA A 131 -4.39 1.02 -4.59
CA ALA A 131 -3.38 1.39 -5.57
C ALA A 131 -1.98 1.39 -4.92
N THR A 132 -1.89 1.96 -3.71
CA THR A 132 -0.63 2.05 -2.96
C THR A 132 -0.12 0.66 -2.60
N TRP A 133 -0.95 -0.19 -1.99
CA TRP A 133 -0.50 -1.46 -1.41
C TRP A 133 -0.53 -2.63 -2.40
N HIS A 134 -1.43 -2.62 -3.37
CA HIS A 134 -1.69 -3.76 -4.28
C HIS A 134 -1.46 -3.44 -5.76
N LEU A 135 -0.95 -2.26 -6.09
CA LEU A 135 -0.61 -1.86 -7.46
C LEU A 135 -1.81 -1.91 -8.42
N THR A 136 -3.00 -1.58 -7.94
CA THR A 136 -4.17 -1.39 -8.80
C THR A 136 -4.09 -0.04 -9.53
N ASP A 137 -4.57 0.02 -10.77
CA ASP A 137 -4.61 1.28 -11.53
C ASP A 137 -5.71 2.18 -10.98
N ASP A 138 -5.37 3.41 -10.63
CA ASP A 138 -6.28 4.40 -10.07
C ASP A 138 -6.19 5.75 -10.77
N GLN A 139 -5.57 5.84 -11.94
CA GLN A 139 -5.29 7.13 -12.58
C GLN A 139 -6.50 8.04 -12.74
N MET A 140 -7.63 7.49 -13.15
CA MET A 140 -8.86 8.27 -13.32
C MET A 140 -9.40 8.73 -11.96
N ALA A 141 -9.34 7.88 -10.94
CA ALA A 141 -9.75 8.21 -9.58
C ALA A 141 -8.82 9.27 -8.94
N LEU A 142 -7.51 9.15 -9.12
CA LEU A 142 -6.53 10.15 -8.69
C LEU A 142 -6.77 11.49 -9.39
N SER A 143 -6.94 11.47 -10.72
CA SER A 143 -7.26 12.66 -11.50
C SER A 143 -8.56 13.32 -11.02
N TYR A 144 -9.56 12.53 -10.65
CA TYR A 144 -10.80 13.02 -10.06
C TYR A 144 -10.57 13.68 -8.68
N GLY A 145 -9.85 13.01 -7.78
CA GLY A 145 -9.54 13.55 -6.44
C GLY A 145 -8.69 14.83 -6.45
N LEU A 146 -7.91 15.04 -7.52
CA LEU A 146 -7.10 16.25 -7.73
C LEU A 146 -7.90 17.44 -8.28
N LYS A 147 -9.14 17.24 -8.75
CA LYS A 147 -9.97 18.32 -9.30
C LYS A 147 -10.29 19.36 -8.24
N THR A 148 -10.13 20.63 -8.62
CA THR A 148 -10.45 21.76 -7.73
C THR A 148 -11.93 21.76 -7.36
N GLU A 149 -12.79 21.40 -8.31
CA GLU A 149 -14.24 21.31 -8.14
C GLU A 149 -14.59 20.26 -7.08
N PHE A 150 -13.98 19.08 -7.14
CA PHE A 150 -14.18 18.04 -6.13
C PHE A 150 -13.65 18.48 -4.75
N GLN A 151 -12.44 19.05 -4.71
CA GLN A 151 -11.83 19.52 -3.46
C GLN A 151 -12.66 20.61 -2.77
N GLN A 152 -13.39 21.44 -3.52
CA GLN A 152 -14.29 22.46 -2.97
C GLN A 152 -15.55 21.86 -2.33
N LEU A 153 -15.95 20.63 -2.70
CA LEU A 153 -17.12 19.95 -2.13
C LEU A 153 -16.82 19.23 -0.80
N LEU A 154 -15.53 19.04 -0.47
CA LEU A 154 -15.14 18.29 0.72
C LEU A 154 -15.63 18.97 2.01
N PRO A 155 -16.37 18.25 2.88
CA PRO A 155 -16.72 18.74 4.21
C PRO A 155 -15.48 18.97 5.07
N ASP A 156 -15.48 20.03 5.89
CA ASP A 156 -14.34 20.38 6.75
C ASP A 156 -13.87 19.21 7.63
N ARG A 157 -14.82 18.42 8.17
CA ARG A 157 -14.54 17.25 9.02
C ARG A 157 -13.76 16.13 8.32
N ALA A 158 -13.89 16.02 7.00
CA ALA A 158 -13.29 14.93 6.21
C ALA A 158 -12.05 15.42 5.43
N ARG A 159 -11.95 16.73 5.20
CA ARG A 159 -10.89 17.35 4.40
C ARG A 159 -9.48 16.98 4.86
N ALA A 160 -9.21 17.03 6.17
CA ALA A 160 -7.87 16.75 6.68
C ALA A 160 -7.39 15.33 6.38
N LYS A 161 -8.25 14.33 6.62
CA LYS A 161 -7.95 12.93 6.30
C LYS A 161 -7.81 12.75 4.79
N PHE A 162 -8.77 13.24 4.02
CA PHE A 162 -8.75 13.07 2.57
C PHE A 162 -7.51 13.70 1.93
N ASP A 163 -7.16 14.94 2.28
CA ASP A 163 -5.98 15.58 1.73
C ASP A 163 -4.69 14.86 2.15
N PHE A 164 -4.65 14.28 3.37
CA PHE A 164 -3.54 13.42 3.81
C PHE A 164 -3.41 12.20 2.90
N ASP A 165 -4.50 11.45 2.69
CA ASP A 165 -4.50 10.22 1.90
C ASP A 165 -4.17 10.49 0.43
N LEU A 166 -4.72 11.58 -0.14
CA LEU A 166 -4.41 12.04 -1.48
C LEU A 166 -2.93 12.41 -1.64
N THR A 167 -2.37 13.13 -0.67
CA THR A 167 -0.95 13.51 -0.68
C THR A 167 -0.05 12.29 -0.52
N LEU A 168 -0.41 11.37 0.38
CA LEU A 168 0.31 10.10 0.57
C LEU A 168 0.29 9.26 -0.70
N ARG A 169 -0.85 9.19 -1.40
CA ARG A 169 -0.98 8.50 -2.67
C ARG A 169 -0.10 9.13 -3.75
N CYS A 170 -0.03 10.47 -3.84
CA CYS A 170 0.88 11.15 -4.76
C CYS A 170 2.35 10.79 -4.46
N LEU A 171 2.74 10.80 -3.19
CA LEU A 171 4.10 10.41 -2.77
C LEU A 171 4.38 8.94 -3.11
N ALA A 172 3.47 8.01 -2.84
CA ALA A 172 3.63 6.59 -3.22
C ALA A 172 3.79 6.40 -4.74
N GLY A 173 3.06 7.20 -5.53
CA GLY A 173 3.15 7.23 -6.99
C GLY A 173 4.43 7.86 -7.53
N GLY A 174 5.16 8.62 -6.73
CA GLY A 174 6.30 9.42 -7.18
C GLY A 174 5.94 10.78 -7.77
N GLU A 175 4.70 11.23 -7.60
CA GLU A 175 4.19 12.53 -8.08
C GLU A 175 4.64 13.67 -7.15
N LEU A 176 5.95 13.87 -7.03
CA LEU A 176 6.55 14.75 -6.01
C LEU A 176 6.13 16.22 -6.18
N ALA A 177 5.96 16.69 -7.42
CA ALA A 177 5.52 18.04 -7.69
C ALA A 177 4.11 18.30 -7.14
N GLU A 178 3.20 17.35 -7.35
CA GLU A 178 1.83 17.45 -6.88
C GLU A 178 1.74 17.29 -5.36
N ALA A 179 2.49 16.35 -4.78
CA ALA A 179 2.60 16.23 -3.33
C ALA A 179 3.12 17.53 -2.68
N ARG A 180 4.12 18.19 -3.28
CA ARG A 180 4.61 19.49 -2.79
C ARG A 180 3.55 20.58 -2.88
N ARG A 181 2.79 20.61 -3.97
CA ARG A 181 1.67 21.55 -4.13
C ARG A 181 0.65 21.34 -3.02
N LEU A 182 0.19 20.11 -2.79
CA LEU A 182 -0.79 19.77 -1.76
C LEU A 182 -0.28 20.12 -0.34
N LEU A 183 0.98 19.80 -0.03
CA LEU A 183 1.63 20.17 1.24
C LEU A 183 1.66 21.69 1.47
N ALA A 184 1.84 22.47 0.40
CA ALA A 184 1.90 23.93 0.49
C ALA A 184 0.51 24.58 0.59
N THR A 185 -0.46 24.07 -0.17
CA THR A 185 -1.76 24.72 -0.36
C THR A 185 -2.88 24.17 0.52
N SER A 186 -2.77 22.96 1.07
CA SER A 186 -3.87 22.40 1.87
C SER A 186 -4.10 23.22 3.14
N PRO A 187 -5.36 23.60 3.44
CA PRO A 187 -5.70 24.26 4.69
C PRO A 187 -5.48 23.33 5.91
N ALA A 188 -5.46 22.01 5.70
CA ALA A 188 -5.29 20.99 6.73
C ALA A 188 -3.82 20.56 6.94
N ARG A 189 -2.84 21.26 6.36
CA ARG A 189 -1.41 20.91 6.43
C ARG A 189 -0.86 20.68 7.85
N ALA A 190 -1.50 21.22 8.88
CA ALA A 190 -1.12 20.99 10.27
C ALA A 190 -1.32 19.53 10.73
N ASP A 191 -2.11 18.75 9.99
CA ASP A 191 -2.40 17.34 10.26
C ASP A 191 -1.56 16.38 9.40
N PHE A 192 -0.70 16.92 8.51
CA PHE A 192 0.12 16.14 7.58
C PHE A 192 1.40 15.58 8.20
N LEU A 193 1.28 15.07 9.42
CA LEU A 193 2.41 14.55 10.18
C LEU A 193 3.13 13.46 9.39
N GLY A 194 4.40 13.71 9.08
CA GLY A 194 5.30 12.81 8.40
C GLY A 194 5.36 12.94 6.87
N LEU A 195 4.39 13.59 6.21
CA LEU A 195 4.38 13.68 4.74
C LEU A 195 5.51 14.55 4.17
N SER A 196 5.84 15.66 4.85
CA SER A 196 6.99 16.50 4.47
C SER A 196 8.31 15.76 4.66
N GLY A 197 8.39 14.87 5.64
CA GLY A 197 9.55 14.01 5.87
C GLY A 197 9.69 12.91 4.83
N LEU A 198 8.58 12.29 4.43
CA LEU A 198 8.53 11.31 3.34
C LEU A 198 8.95 11.94 2.00
N LEU A 199 8.46 13.14 1.68
CA LEU A 199 8.89 13.88 0.49
C LEU A 199 10.41 14.11 0.50
N ALA A 200 10.96 14.64 1.60
CA ALA A 200 12.41 14.87 1.72
C ALA A 200 13.21 13.56 1.60
N PHE A 201 12.68 12.44 2.09
CA PHE A 201 13.30 11.13 1.96
C PHE A 201 13.40 10.70 0.49
N GLN A 202 12.30 10.82 -0.27
CA GLN A 202 12.23 10.48 -1.68
C GLN A 202 13.10 11.38 -2.57
N GLU A 203 13.40 12.60 -2.12
CA GLU A 203 14.36 13.53 -2.76
C GLU A 203 15.83 13.23 -2.38
N GLY A 204 16.08 12.20 -1.56
CA GLY A 204 17.43 11.82 -1.11
C GLY A 204 17.96 12.65 0.07
N GLY A 205 17.12 13.49 0.67
CA GLY A 205 17.43 14.31 1.84
C GLY A 205 17.30 13.56 3.16
N TYR A 206 18.04 12.45 3.35
CA TYR A 206 17.86 11.52 4.48
C TYR A 206 18.01 12.18 5.86
N ASP A 207 19.01 13.03 6.08
CA ASP A 207 19.18 13.71 7.37
C ASP A 207 18.02 14.68 7.66
N GLN A 208 17.57 15.40 6.63
CA GLN A 208 16.42 16.31 6.72
C GLN A 208 15.12 15.54 6.96
N ALA A 209 14.94 14.40 6.29
CA ALA A 209 13.81 13.50 6.48
C ALA A 209 13.78 12.97 7.91
N ALA A 210 14.90 12.46 8.43
CA ALA A 210 15.02 11.98 9.80
C ALA A 210 14.65 13.07 10.83
N ALA A 211 15.14 14.30 10.63
CA ALA A 211 14.83 15.43 11.52
C ALA A 211 13.34 15.82 11.49
N ASN A 212 12.75 15.92 10.29
CA ASN A 212 11.33 16.25 10.11
C ASN A 212 10.44 15.16 10.71
N LEU A 213 10.72 13.89 10.42
CA LEU A 213 9.94 12.75 10.91
C LEU A 213 10.06 12.60 12.43
N ALA A 214 11.23 12.84 13.01
CA ALA A 214 11.40 12.84 14.47
C ALA A 214 10.59 13.96 15.16
N LYS A 215 10.45 15.13 14.51
CA LYS A 215 9.59 16.21 15.00
C LYS A 215 8.11 15.80 14.93
N ASP A 216 7.67 15.28 13.79
CA ASP A 216 6.27 14.89 13.59
C ASP A 216 5.87 13.70 14.45
N LEU A 217 6.78 12.76 14.72
CA LEU A 217 6.55 11.65 15.64
C LEU A 217 6.32 12.13 17.08
N ARG A 218 7.05 13.17 17.52
CA ARG A 218 6.82 13.78 18.84
C ARG A 218 5.45 14.44 18.91
N GLU A 219 5.06 15.15 17.86
CA GLU A 219 3.73 15.77 17.77
C GLU A 219 2.62 14.71 17.74
N LEU A 220 2.79 13.64 16.96
CA LEU A 220 1.86 12.52 16.90
C LEU A 220 1.65 11.89 18.28
N ARG A 221 2.73 11.64 19.02
CA ARG A 221 2.66 11.10 20.40
C ARG A 221 1.98 12.06 21.37
N HIS A 222 2.23 13.36 21.23
CA HIS A 222 1.59 14.39 22.03
C HIS A 222 0.07 14.44 21.77
N ARG A 223 -0.35 14.51 20.50
CA ARG A 223 -1.76 14.53 20.10
C ARG A 223 -2.50 13.26 20.50
N ALA A 224 -1.89 12.10 20.27
CA ALA A 224 -2.46 10.81 20.63
C ALA A 224 -2.47 10.57 22.16
N ARG A 225 -1.76 11.40 22.94
CA ARG A 225 -1.52 11.20 24.39
C ARG A 225 -0.97 9.80 24.71
N LYS A 226 -0.19 9.23 23.78
CA LYS A 226 0.38 7.89 23.84
C LYS A 226 1.86 7.96 23.56
N ARG A 227 2.69 7.61 24.55
CA ARG A 227 4.16 7.69 24.45
C ARG A 227 4.74 6.77 23.39
N ASN A 228 4.07 5.65 23.11
CA ASN A 228 4.46 4.63 22.15
C ASN A 228 3.74 4.76 20.80
N ALA A 229 2.96 5.82 20.56
CA ALA A 229 2.33 6.01 19.26
C ALA A 229 3.39 6.12 18.16
N CYS A 230 3.16 5.39 17.07
CA CYS A 230 3.99 5.36 15.88
C CYS A 230 3.15 5.68 14.63
N PHE A 231 3.83 6.06 13.55
CA PHE A 231 3.18 6.21 12.25
C PHE A 231 2.65 4.86 11.76
N GLN A 232 1.43 4.86 11.21
CA GLN A 232 0.76 3.68 10.66
C GLN A 232 0.74 3.69 9.12
N THR A 233 1.65 4.45 8.51
CA THR A 233 1.80 4.61 7.06
C THR A 233 3.29 4.75 6.67
N LEU A 234 3.58 4.90 5.37
CA LEU A 234 4.93 4.99 4.81
C LEU A 234 5.89 6.00 5.50
N PRO A 235 5.45 7.14 6.07
CA PRO A 235 6.33 8.01 6.86
C PRO A 235 7.09 7.32 7.99
N GLY A 236 6.52 6.30 8.63
CA GLY A 236 7.21 5.57 9.69
C GLY A 236 8.32 4.65 9.16
N VAL A 237 8.12 4.06 7.99
CA VAL A 237 9.14 3.30 7.26
C VAL A 237 10.26 4.24 6.82
N ALA A 238 9.91 5.38 6.23
CA ALA A 238 10.85 6.42 5.84
C ALA A 238 11.65 6.94 7.04
N TYR A 239 11.06 7.02 8.24
CA TYR A 239 11.79 7.46 9.43
C TYR A 239 12.90 6.48 9.81
N ALA A 240 12.57 5.19 9.90
CA ALA A 240 13.55 4.17 10.22
C ALA A 240 14.69 4.12 9.18
N LEU A 241 14.35 4.15 7.89
CA LEU A 241 15.33 4.18 6.81
C LEU A 241 16.17 5.46 6.80
N ALA A 242 15.56 6.62 7.03
CA ALA A 242 16.27 7.90 7.08
C ALA A 242 17.32 7.91 8.21
N VAL A 243 17.00 7.32 9.36
CA VAL A 243 17.96 7.15 10.46
C VAL A 243 19.09 6.20 10.06
N LEU A 244 18.79 5.07 9.41
CA LEU A 244 19.80 4.09 8.97
C LEU A 244 20.73 4.60 7.86
N LEU A 245 20.20 5.42 6.94
CA LEU A 245 20.88 5.87 5.73
C LEU A 245 21.43 7.30 5.82
N GLY A 246 21.15 8.00 6.92
CA GLY A 246 21.65 9.34 7.22
C GLY A 246 23.17 9.39 7.36
N SER A 247 23.72 10.61 7.31
CA SER A 247 25.16 10.82 7.48
C SER A 247 25.60 10.73 8.95
N GLN A 248 24.68 10.99 9.87
CA GLN A 248 24.94 10.89 11.30
C GLN A 248 24.95 9.42 11.75
N ARG A 249 25.82 9.11 12.72
CA ARG A 249 25.79 7.78 13.35
C ARG A 249 24.44 7.58 14.03
N PRO A 250 23.64 6.59 13.62
CA PRO A 250 22.32 6.37 14.20
C PRO A 250 22.43 5.92 15.65
N ASP A 251 21.50 6.39 16.48
CA ASP A 251 21.26 5.83 17.81
C ASP A 251 20.50 4.51 17.65
N MET A 252 21.25 3.41 17.44
CA MET A 252 20.69 2.09 17.17
C MET A 252 19.79 1.59 18.30
N ILE A 253 20.03 1.99 19.54
CA ILE A 253 19.20 1.61 20.69
C ILE A 253 17.82 2.25 20.55
N LYS A 254 17.76 3.56 20.28
CA LYS A 254 16.48 4.25 20.09
C LYS A 254 15.73 3.76 18.86
N LEU A 255 16.44 3.46 17.77
CA LEU A 255 15.83 2.92 16.56
C LEU A 255 15.22 1.53 16.80
N ARG A 256 15.97 0.62 17.46
CA ARG A 256 15.47 -0.70 17.86
C ARG A 256 14.22 -0.58 18.73
N GLN A 257 14.24 0.30 19.73
CA GLN A 257 13.07 0.55 20.59
C GLN A 257 11.88 1.08 19.80
N PHE A 258 12.08 2.00 18.86
CA PHE A 258 11.02 2.51 17.99
C PHE A 258 10.38 1.39 17.17
N LEU A 259 11.20 0.54 16.54
CA LEU A 259 10.69 -0.58 15.73
C LEU A 259 9.92 -1.59 16.58
N GLN A 260 10.44 -1.97 17.75
CA GLN A 260 9.74 -2.88 18.68
C GLN A 260 8.41 -2.31 19.17
N GLN A 261 8.35 -1.00 19.44
CA GLN A 261 7.09 -0.32 19.78
C GLN A 261 6.10 -0.34 18.63
N ALA A 262 6.55 -0.11 17.39
CA ALA A 262 5.70 -0.15 16.22
C ALA A 262 5.15 -1.57 15.96
N ILE A 263 5.99 -2.60 16.11
CA ILE A 263 5.61 -4.02 15.94
C ILE A 263 4.57 -4.45 16.98
N SER A 264 4.66 -3.93 18.21
CA SER A 264 3.75 -4.25 19.31
C SER A 264 2.51 -3.36 19.39
N GLN A 265 2.35 -2.40 18.47
CA GLN A 265 1.22 -1.46 18.51
C GLN A 265 -0.08 -2.11 18.02
N ASP A 266 -1.14 -2.01 18.84
CA ASP A 266 -2.49 -2.45 18.46
C ASP A 266 -3.01 -1.69 17.24
N GLY A 267 -3.65 -2.41 16.32
CA GLY A 267 -4.20 -1.84 15.09
C GLY A 267 -3.15 -1.42 14.05
N MET A 268 -1.89 -1.85 14.20
CA MET A 268 -0.91 -1.73 13.12
C MET A 268 -1.34 -2.59 11.92
N PRO A 269 -1.40 -2.03 10.68
CA PRO A 269 -1.71 -2.82 9.50
C PRO A 269 -0.73 -4.01 9.36
N PRO A 270 -1.20 -5.24 9.10
CA PRO A 270 -0.35 -6.42 9.03
C PRO A 270 0.84 -6.26 8.06
N ALA A 271 0.58 -5.77 6.84
CA ALA A 271 1.60 -5.50 5.83
C ALA A 271 2.71 -4.56 6.35
N LEU A 272 2.33 -3.50 7.05
CA LEU A 272 3.28 -2.52 7.62
C LEU A 272 4.02 -3.07 8.84
N LYS A 273 3.34 -3.89 9.67
CA LYS A 273 3.97 -4.58 10.80
C LYS A 273 5.11 -5.48 10.32
N THR A 274 4.89 -6.23 9.24
CA THR A 274 5.92 -7.06 8.61
C THR A 274 7.10 -6.21 8.13
N VAL A 275 6.83 -5.05 7.50
CA VAL A 275 7.90 -4.11 7.10
C VAL A 275 8.73 -3.63 8.30
N TYR A 276 8.10 -3.32 9.44
CA TYR A 276 8.84 -2.95 10.64
C TYR A 276 9.66 -4.10 11.24
N GLN A 277 9.17 -5.34 11.17
CA GLN A 277 9.92 -6.54 11.58
C GLN A 277 11.15 -6.73 10.68
N THR A 278 11.00 -6.60 9.36
CA THR A 278 12.13 -6.64 8.43
C THR A 278 13.18 -5.58 8.75
N LEU A 279 12.77 -4.33 9.00
CA LEU A 279 13.71 -3.27 9.39
C LEU A 279 14.34 -3.51 10.76
N HIS A 280 13.64 -4.16 11.68
CA HIS A 280 14.20 -4.56 12.96
C HIS A 280 15.29 -5.63 12.77
N ALA A 281 15.07 -6.61 11.90
CA ALA A 281 16.11 -7.57 11.52
C ALA A 281 17.36 -6.89 10.92
N VAL A 282 17.19 -5.88 10.07
CA VAL A 282 18.32 -5.08 9.56
C VAL A 282 19.10 -4.42 10.71
N VAL A 283 18.40 -3.84 11.69
CA VAL A 283 19.05 -3.25 12.88
C VAL A 283 19.81 -4.31 13.68
N LEU A 284 19.23 -5.50 13.90
CA LEU A 284 19.91 -6.62 14.58
C LEU A 284 21.21 -7.01 13.86
N ALA A 285 21.17 -7.17 12.54
CA ALA A 285 22.35 -7.51 11.74
C ALA A 285 23.43 -6.43 11.84
N GLN A 286 23.06 -5.14 11.84
CA GLN A 286 24.00 -4.04 12.02
C GLN A 286 24.61 -3.99 13.44
N GLN A 287 23.92 -4.53 14.44
CA GLN A 287 24.42 -4.70 15.80
C GLN A 287 25.24 -5.98 16.00
N GLY A 288 25.39 -6.82 14.96
CA GLY A 288 26.13 -8.09 15.00
C GLY A 288 25.29 -9.31 15.37
N GLU A 289 23.99 -9.15 15.62
CA GLU A 289 23.04 -10.22 15.94
C GLU A 289 22.51 -10.91 14.66
N VAL A 290 23.42 -11.40 13.80
CA VAL A 290 23.09 -11.88 12.44
C VAL A 290 22.15 -13.08 12.43
N GLU A 291 22.36 -14.08 13.29
CA GLU A 291 21.48 -15.26 13.34
C GLU A 291 20.06 -14.91 13.80
N GLN A 292 19.93 -13.95 14.72
CA GLN A 292 18.62 -13.47 15.12
C GLN A 292 17.94 -12.69 14.00
N ALA A 293 18.70 -11.87 13.26
CA ALA A 293 18.20 -11.17 12.09
C ALA A 293 17.67 -12.15 11.03
N ARG A 294 18.42 -13.23 10.73
CA ARG A 294 18.00 -14.28 9.79
C ARG A 294 16.71 -14.97 10.20
N ASN A 295 16.60 -15.33 11.48
CA ASN A 295 15.39 -15.95 12.01
C ASN A 295 14.17 -15.01 11.91
N GLU A 296 14.36 -13.72 12.18
CA GLU A 296 13.30 -12.73 12.03
C GLU A 296 12.91 -12.51 10.57
N LEU A 297 13.87 -12.47 9.64
CA LEU A 297 13.58 -12.39 8.21
C LEU A 297 12.81 -13.61 7.72
N ALA A 298 13.23 -14.83 8.08
CA ALA A 298 12.51 -16.06 7.72
C ALA A 298 11.06 -16.07 8.25
N ALA A 299 10.81 -15.47 9.42
CA ALA A 299 9.46 -15.35 9.98
C ALA A 299 8.58 -14.31 9.26
N THR A 300 9.16 -13.45 8.41
CA THR A 300 8.44 -12.43 7.62
C THR A 300 8.18 -12.84 6.17
N GLU A 301 8.64 -14.03 5.77
CA GLU A 301 8.45 -14.55 4.42
C GLU A 301 6.99 -14.96 4.19
N ASP A 302 6.36 -14.35 3.20
CA ASP A 302 4.96 -14.61 2.84
C ASP A 302 4.75 -14.31 1.35
N GLU A 303 4.46 -15.36 0.58
CA GLU A 303 4.22 -15.26 -0.86
C GLU A 303 2.93 -14.49 -1.19
N THR A 304 1.97 -14.47 -0.26
CA THR A 304 0.67 -13.78 -0.41
C THR A 304 0.72 -12.32 -0.01
N ALA A 305 1.87 -11.86 0.51
CA ALA A 305 2.04 -10.50 0.99
C ALA A 305 1.96 -9.47 -0.14
N SER A 306 1.60 -8.24 0.26
CA SER A 306 1.55 -7.09 -0.64
C SER A 306 2.90 -6.85 -1.34
N PRO A 307 2.90 -6.32 -2.57
CA PRO A 307 4.12 -5.93 -3.27
C PRO A 307 5.11 -5.09 -2.44
N TRP A 308 4.64 -4.16 -1.62
CA TRP A 308 5.49 -3.39 -0.71
C TRP A 308 6.12 -4.25 0.37
N THR A 309 5.34 -5.14 0.99
CA THR A 309 5.85 -6.05 2.02
C THR A 309 6.92 -6.97 1.44
N ARG A 310 6.68 -7.56 0.26
CA ARG A 310 7.66 -8.41 -0.43
C ARG A 310 8.91 -7.62 -0.82
N PHE A 311 8.75 -6.41 -1.36
CA PHE A 311 9.88 -5.54 -1.68
C PHE A 311 10.74 -5.23 -0.45
N PHE A 312 10.13 -4.84 0.67
CA PHE A 312 10.88 -4.55 1.89
C PHE A 312 11.54 -5.80 2.47
N HIS A 313 10.87 -6.95 2.45
CA HIS A 313 11.48 -8.23 2.82
C HIS A 313 12.74 -8.47 1.97
N THR A 314 12.66 -8.33 0.64
CA THR A 314 13.81 -8.45 -0.27
C THR A 314 14.92 -7.44 0.05
N VAL A 315 14.57 -6.19 0.40
CA VAL A 315 15.53 -5.19 0.87
C VAL A 315 16.24 -5.68 2.14
N GLY A 316 15.50 -6.22 3.10
CA GLY A 316 16.06 -6.78 4.34
C GLY A 316 17.02 -7.93 4.08
N THR A 317 16.60 -8.91 3.26
CA THR A 317 17.43 -10.05 2.83
C THR A 317 18.70 -9.58 2.14
N PHE A 318 18.60 -8.66 1.18
CA PHE A 318 19.79 -8.09 0.53
C PHE A 318 20.66 -7.30 1.51
N TRP A 319 20.10 -6.61 2.51
CA TRP A 319 20.91 -5.87 3.46
C TRP A 319 21.71 -6.81 4.40
N VAL A 320 21.11 -7.94 4.78
CA VAL A 320 21.74 -8.91 5.69
C VAL A 320 22.68 -9.86 4.94
N GLU A 321 22.25 -10.40 3.80
CA GLU A 321 22.97 -11.42 3.04
C GLU A 321 23.77 -10.85 1.84
N ALA A 322 23.44 -9.64 1.37
CA ALA A 322 23.94 -8.98 0.14
C ALA A 322 24.05 -9.83 -1.12
N GLU A 323 23.26 -10.88 -1.15
CA GLU A 323 22.93 -11.61 -2.35
C GLU A 323 21.43 -11.90 -2.29
N LEU A 324 20.84 -12.10 -3.46
CA LEU A 324 19.48 -12.55 -3.61
C LEU A 324 19.52 -13.82 -4.46
N ASP A 325 18.69 -14.80 -4.12
CA ASP A 325 18.50 -15.97 -4.98
C ASP A 325 17.68 -15.63 -6.23
N ALA A 326 17.70 -16.56 -7.20
CA ALA A 326 17.05 -16.38 -8.50
C ALA A 326 15.52 -16.24 -8.39
N GLU A 327 14.90 -16.86 -7.37
CA GLU A 327 13.46 -16.79 -7.14
C GLU A 327 13.06 -15.39 -6.67
N THR A 328 13.77 -14.87 -5.68
CA THR A 328 13.59 -13.53 -5.13
C THR A 328 13.83 -12.46 -6.20
N ILE A 329 14.85 -12.63 -7.04
CA ILE A 329 15.10 -11.77 -8.20
C ILE A 329 13.92 -11.78 -9.19
N THR A 330 13.37 -12.96 -9.47
CA THR A 330 12.23 -13.12 -10.41
C THR A 330 10.98 -12.46 -9.84
N ALA A 331 10.72 -12.64 -8.55
CA ALA A 331 9.63 -11.97 -7.85
C ALA A 331 9.81 -10.44 -7.85
N LEU A 332 11.00 -9.93 -7.55
CA LEU A 332 11.31 -8.50 -7.56
C LEU A 332 11.18 -7.89 -8.96
N SER A 333 11.59 -8.63 -10.00
CA SER A 333 11.38 -8.22 -11.40
C SER A 333 9.90 -8.15 -11.77
N SER A 334 9.08 -9.05 -11.23
CA SER A 334 7.62 -9.03 -11.43
C SER A 334 6.98 -7.82 -10.74
N ILE A 335 7.41 -7.51 -9.51
CA ILE A 335 6.98 -6.30 -8.79
C ILE A 335 7.39 -5.03 -9.55
N PHE A 336 8.62 -4.96 -10.06
CA PHE A 336 9.09 -3.84 -10.89
C PHE A 336 8.16 -3.57 -12.08
N MET A 337 7.82 -4.62 -12.84
CA MET A 337 6.95 -4.51 -14.01
C MET A 337 5.53 -4.08 -13.61
N ALA A 338 4.94 -4.73 -12.60
CA ALA A 338 3.60 -4.39 -12.12
C ALA A 338 3.53 -2.94 -11.57
N ALA A 339 4.51 -2.51 -10.78
CA ALA A 339 4.55 -1.17 -10.22
C ALA A 339 4.72 -0.10 -11.30
N ARG A 340 5.52 -0.38 -12.33
CA ARG A 340 5.69 0.51 -13.48
C ARG A 340 4.38 0.64 -14.26
N ASP A 341 3.72 -0.48 -14.55
CA ASP A 341 2.48 -0.49 -15.33
C ASP A 341 1.32 0.17 -14.54
N ALA A 342 1.31 0.04 -13.21
CA ALA A 342 0.39 0.73 -12.30
C ALA A 342 0.80 2.18 -11.93
N ARG A 343 1.92 2.69 -12.48
CA ARG A 343 2.45 4.04 -12.22
C ARG A 343 2.71 4.33 -10.75
N GLN A 344 3.15 3.31 -10.02
CA GLN A 344 3.75 3.42 -8.70
C GLN A 344 5.25 3.61 -8.87
N HIS A 345 5.65 4.78 -9.38
CA HIS A 345 7.01 5.00 -9.90
C HIS A 345 8.09 4.91 -8.82
N TRP A 346 7.77 5.26 -7.57
CA TRP A 346 8.72 5.13 -6.47
C TRP A 346 9.07 3.67 -6.20
N LEU A 347 8.09 2.78 -6.03
CA LEU A 347 8.36 1.35 -5.83
C LEU A 347 9.12 0.75 -7.02
N ALA A 348 8.67 1.05 -8.25
CA ALA A 348 9.35 0.58 -9.46
C ALA A 348 10.81 1.04 -9.54
N LEU A 349 11.11 2.29 -9.12
CA LEU A 349 12.47 2.81 -9.08
C LEU A 349 13.34 2.04 -8.08
N GLU A 350 12.83 1.79 -6.87
CA GLU A 350 13.57 1.07 -5.85
C GLU A 350 13.81 -0.40 -6.24
N CYS A 351 12.83 -1.06 -6.86
CA CYS A 351 13.03 -2.40 -7.40
C CYS A 351 14.10 -2.42 -8.51
N ALA A 352 14.07 -1.45 -9.44
CA ALA A 352 15.03 -1.37 -10.53
C ALA A 352 16.46 -1.16 -10.01
N GLU A 353 16.64 -0.25 -9.05
CA GLU A 353 17.94 -0.01 -8.43
C GLU A 353 18.44 -1.25 -7.67
N LEU A 354 17.61 -1.87 -6.83
CA LEU A 354 18.00 -3.08 -6.10
C LEU A 354 18.36 -4.24 -7.04
N LEU A 355 17.61 -4.44 -8.13
CA LEU A 355 17.92 -5.44 -9.15
C LEU A 355 19.27 -5.17 -9.85
N CYS A 356 19.59 -3.91 -10.18
CA CYS A 356 20.89 -3.55 -10.74
C CYS A 356 22.05 -3.81 -9.77
N ARG A 357 21.78 -3.86 -8.47
CA ARG A 357 22.78 -4.13 -7.44
C ARG A 357 22.94 -5.60 -7.09
N ALA A 358 21.85 -6.37 -7.15
CA ALA A 358 21.85 -7.79 -6.86
C ALA A 358 22.27 -8.65 -8.07
N GLU A 359 22.01 -8.16 -9.29
CA GLU A 359 22.32 -8.85 -10.54
C GLU A 359 23.16 -7.99 -11.51
N GLN A 360 23.26 -8.44 -12.76
CA GLN A 360 23.75 -7.63 -13.86
C GLN A 360 22.79 -6.49 -14.22
N GLU A 361 23.36 -5.31 -14.36
CA GLU A 361 22.67 -4.13 -14.85
C GLU A 361 22.13 -4.35 -16.28
N THR A 362 20.87 -3.97 -16.51
CA THR A 362 20.26 -4.00 -17.85
C THR A 362 19.96 -2.59 -18.35
N PRO A 363 20.06 -2.33 -19.67
CA PRO A 363 19.72 -1.02 -20.22
C PRO A 363 18.30 -0.56 -19.88
N LEU A 364 17.34 -1.49 -19.81
CA LEU A 364 15.96 -1.20 -19.43
C LEU A 364 15.87 -0.60 -18.02
N ARG A 365 16.47 -1.28 -17.02
CA ARG A 365 16.45 -0.86 -15.63
C ARG A 365 17.23 0.45 -15.45
N ARG A 366 18.40 0.57 -16.07
CA ARG A 366 19.23 1.79 -15.93
C ARG A 366 18.59 3.02 -16.56
N ASN A 367 18.02 2.89 -17.76
CA ASN A 367 17.31 3.98 -18.40
C ASN A 367 16.11 4.42 -17.58
N TYR A 368 15.36 3.47 -17.00
CA TYR A 368 14.24 3.78 -16.11
C TYR A 368 14.69 4.57 -14.88
N ILE A 369 15.74 4.13 -14.18
CA ILE A 369 16.30 4.84 -13.00
C ILE A 369 16.68 6.27 -13.36
N GLN A 370 17.44 6.45 -14.44
CA GLN A 370 17.86 7.78 -14.90
C GLN A 370 16.68 8.65 -15.33
N GLN A 371 15.63 8.05 -15.90
CA GLN A 371 14.43 8.78 -16.29
C GLN A 371 13.68 9.27 -15.05
N MET A 372 13.40 8.41 -14.07
CA MET A 372 12.67 8.80 -12.86
C MET A 372 13.42 9.85 -12.03
N GLN A 373 14.75 9.75 -11.96
CA GLN A 373 15.60 10.76 -11.33
C GLN A 373 15.50 12.13 -12.02
N ARG A 374 15.48 12.14 -13.36
CA ARG A 374 15.44 13.39 -14.15
C ARG A 374 14.05 14.00 -14.19
N ASP A 375 13.03 13.18 -14.42
CA ASP A 375 11.67 13.64 -14.72
C ASP A 375 10.87 13.90 -13.44
N LEU A 376 11.05 13.05 -12.41
CA LEU A 376 10.26 13.10 -11.17
C LEU A 376 11.08 13.55 -9.96
N GLY A 377 12.41 13.66 -10.08
CA GLY A 377 13.29 14.04 -8.97
C GLY A 377 13.44 12.98 -7.88
N LEU A 378 13.03 11.73 -8.16
CA LEU A 378 13.11 10.62 -7.22
C LEU A 378 14.55 10.13 -7.05
N VAL A 379 14.97 9.88 -5.82
CA VAL A 379 16.28 9.31 -5.49
C VAL A 379 16.08 7.95 -4.83
N PRO A 380 16.60 6.85 -5.41
CA PRO A 380 16.43 5.53 -4.81
C PRO A 380 17.22 5.42 -3.51
N PHE A 381 16.54 5.09 -2.41
CA PHE A 381 17.22 4.83 -1.14
C PHE A 381 17.99 3.52 -1.19
N THR A 382 17.52 2.56 -1.99
CA THR A 382 18.19 1.28 -2.17
C THR A 382 19.60 1.44 -2.71
N ALA A 383 19.94 2.52 -3.41
CA ALA A 383 21.32 2.81 -3.84
C ALA A 383 22.29 3.04 -2.66
N ARG A 384 21.79 3.41 -1.48
CA ARG A 384 22.60 3.71 -0.29
C ARG A 384 22.81 2.54 0.66
N ILE A 385 22.14 1.42 0.45
CA ILE A 385 22.33 0.23 1.30
C ILE A 385 23.80 -0.21 1.18
N PRO A 386 24.58 -0.35 2.26
CA PRO A 386 25.96 -0.79 2.16
C PRO A 386 26.04 -2.25 1.71
N VAL A 387 26.75 -2.56 0.62
CA VAL A 387 27.19 -3.96 0.36
C VAL A 387 28.42 -4.19 1.20
N GLU A 388 28.32 -5.07 2.19
CA GLU A 388 29.52 -5.50 2.88
C GLU A 388 30.31 -6.49 2.01
N GLU A 389 31.59 -6.22 1.76
CA GLU A 389 32.45 -7.15 1.01
C GLU A 389 32.47 -8.55 1.67
N PRO A 390 32.37 -9.65 0.90
CA PRO A 390 32.28 -11.01 1.45
C PRO A 390 33.38 -11.39 2.44
N TRP A 391 34.58 -10.83 2.28
CA TRP A 391 35.71 -11.08 3.18
C TRP A 391 35.53 -10.43 4.57
N ARG A 392 34.88 -9.26 4.65
CA ARG A 392 34.61 -8.58 5.94
C ARG A 392 33.59 -9.37 6.77
N ARG A 393 32.62 -10.01 6.09
CA ARG A 393 31.66 -10.91 6.76
C ARG A 393 32.32 -12.17 7.29
N ARG A 394 33.16 -12.82 6.48
CA ARG A 394 33.90 -14.01 6.93
C ARG A 394 34.80 -13.68 8.12
N LEU A 395 35.46 -12.52 8.10
CA LEU A 395 36.25 -12.05 9.23
C LEU A 395 35.39 -11.84 10.48
N ARG A 396 34.22 -11.20 10.35
CA ARG A 396 33.27 -10.98 11.45
C ARG A 396 32.74 -12.29 12.04
N ALA A 397 32.34 -13.24 11.19
CA ALA A 397 31.88 -14.56 11.60
C ALA A 397 32.96 -15.33 12.36
N LEU A 398 34.22 -15.26 11.89
CA LEU A 398 35.36 -15.88 12.56
C LEU A 398 35.68 -15.23 13.91
N THR A 399 35.56 -13.91 14.03
CA THR A 399 35.75 -13.22 15.32
C THR A 399 34.63 -13.51 16.32
N SER A 400 33.37 -13.60 15.90
CA SER A 400 32.26 -13.95 16.79
C SER A 400 32.32 -15.40 17.30
N THR A 401 32.93 -16.31 16.55
CA THR A 401 33.18 -17.69 17.00
C THR A 401 34.42 -17.84 17.90
N ALA A 402 35.28 -16.82 17.97
CA ALA A 402 36.50 -16.86 18.79
C ALA A 402 36.29 -16.24 20.20
N GLU A 403 35.18 -15.53 20.42
CA GLU A 403 34.82 -14.90 21.71
C GLU A 403 33.72 -15.68 22.48
N GLY A 404 33.23 -16.80 21.94
CA GLY A 404 32.37 -17.76 22.63
C GLY A 404 33.14 -19.03 22.98
#